data_AF-A0A2V9ETB5-F1
#
_entry.id   AF-A0A2V9ETB5-F1
#
_cell.length_a   1.000
_cell.length_b   1.000
_cell.length_c   1.000
_cell.angle_alpha   90.00
_cell.angle_beta   90.00
_cell.angle_gamma   90.00
#
_symmetry.space_group_name_H-M   'P 1'
#
loop_
_entity.id
_entity.type
_entity.pdbx_description
1 polymer ?
#
loop_
_entity_poly.entity_id
_entity_poly.type
_entity_poly.pdbx_seq_one_letter_code
_entity_poly.pdbx_strand_id
1 'polypeptide(L)'
;MQHRNFQLFIAGQLISLIGTWMQTTAQLWLVYKLTGSAALLGVFGFASQVPMLFLSSIGGYVGDRYDRHRGVIATQTISMILAFALAGLTLTKLINEWELIVVAFLVGIVNAFDVPIRQAFLVHMVGKEDLPNAIALNSSIFNGARVAGPAIAGFAIAWVGEGWCFFLNGLSFVAVIVALLMMRIERREIKPSTDSPLRSFVQGFRFAMSDLPMRSALLLLSVLSLFGLQYSVFMPIYAQDILKGNARTLGLLMSSAGIGAVLGALHFAARTHYKGLARWIAATSTTCSVCLILFSQAKTFWLCVAVLFVVGSAATSQMAATNTLIQNRVPDELRSRVMAVYATMFMGVQPIGALLAGGVAKRIGAPYTLTAFGSLVLLGSLIFIVRVVMRLRETQAAPAD
;
A
#
# COMPACT_ATOMS: atom_id res chain seq x y z
N MET A 1 -16.37 -18.09 13.65
CA MET A 1 -14.98 -18.58 13.43
C MET A 1 -14.98 -20.10 13.21
N GLN A 2 -15.67 -20.60 12.17
CA GLN A 2 -15.96 -22.04 12.01
C GLN A 2 -15.14 -22.73 10.90
N HIS A 3 -14.38 -22.00 10.07
CA HIS A 3 -13.67 -22.58 8.92
C HIS A 3 -12.20 -22.92 9.25
N ARG A 4 -11.90 -24.21 9.43
CA ARG A 4 -10.52 -24.72 9.68
C ARG A 4 -9.52 -24.27 8.61
N ASN A 5 -9.93 -24.27 7.33
CA ASN A 5 -9.10 -23.80 6.22
C ASN A 5 -8.73 -22.31 6.39
N PHE A 6 -9.69 -21.49 6.81
CA PHE A 6 -9.45 -20.06 7.05
C PHE A 6 -8.48 -19.82 8.22
N GLN A 7 -8.59 -20.59 9.30
CA GLN A 7 -7.67 -20.50 10.44
C GLN A 7 -6.23 -20.85 10.06
N LEU A 8 -6.04 -21.94 9.31
CA LEU A 8 -4.73 -22.33 8.78
C LEU A 8 -4.15 -21.25 7.86
N PHE A 9 -4.98 -20.72 6.95
CA PHE A 9 -4.58 -19.64 6.04
C PHE A 9 -4.09 -18.42 6.81
N ILE A 10 -4.89 -17.96 7.76
CA ILE A 10 -4.63 -16.76 8.54
C ILE A 10 -3.35 -16.88 9.39
N ALA A 11 -3.12 -18.03 10.03
CA ALA A 11 -1.91 -18.27 10.80
C ALA A 11 -0.65 -18.16 9.93
N GLY A 12 -0.65 -18.81 8.75
CA GLY A 12 0.45 -18.66 7.79
C GLY A 12 0.58 -17.23 7.26
N GLN A 13 -0.54 -16.58 6.94
CA GLN A 13 -0.55 -15.22 6.39
C GLN A 13 0.02 -14.18 7.32
N LEU A 14 -0.26 -14.27 8.63
CA LEU A 14 0.31 -13.36 9.60
C LEU A 14 1.84 -13.40 9.56
N ILE A 15 2.43 -14.58 9.57
CA ILE A 15 3.89 -14.78 9.54
C ILE A 15 4.47 -14.25 8.23
N SER A 16 3.86 -14.59 7.09
CA SER A 16 4.33 -14.18 5.77
C SER A 16 4.19 -12.69 5.51
N LEU A 17 3.15 -12.03 6.03
CA LEU A 17 2.99 -10.59 5.91
C LEU A 17 4.04 -9.84 6.74
N ILE A 18 4.33 -10.30 7.96
CA ILE A 18 5.43 -9.73 8.77
C ILE A 18 6.76 -9.90 8.04
N GLY A 19 7.03 -11.10 7.51
CA GLY A 19 8.22 -11.39 6.71
C GLY A 19 8.35 -10.50 5.48
N THR A 20 7.24 -10.28 4.76
CA THR A 20 7.23 -9.46 3.54
C THR A 20 7.53 -8.00 3.85
N TRP A 21 6.88 -7.42 4.87
CA TRP A 21 7.17 -6.05 5.31
C TRP A 21 8.60 -5.91 5.83
N MET A 22 9.10 -6.92 6.54
CA MET A 22 10.49 -6.96 6.99
C MET A 22 11.47 -6.97 5.81
N GLN A 23 11.22 -7.80 4.80
CA GLN A 23 12.01 -7.84 3.57
C GLN A 23 11.96 -6.51 2.82
N THR A 24 10.78 -5.88 2.69
CA THR A 24 10.66 -4.58 2.01
C THR A 24 11.51 -3.51 2.70
N THR A 25 11.48 -3.43 4.04
CA THR A 25 12.33 -2.49 4.79
C THR A 25 13.82 -2.80 4.61
N ALA A 26 14.21 -4.07 4.64
CA ALA A 26 15.59 -4.48 4.41
C ALA A 26 16.07 -4.20 2.97
N GLN A 27 15.23 -4.36 1.96
CA GLN A 27 15.56 -4.02 0.57
C GLN A 27 15.76 -2.51 0.40
N LEU A 28 14.88 -1.67 0.97
CA LEU A 28 15.05 -0.21 0.93
C LEU A 28 16.36 0.22 1.58
N TRP A 29 16.71 -0.38 2.73
CA TRP A 29 17.99 -0.13 3.39
C TRP A 29 19.17 -0.58 2.54
N LEU A 30 19.11 -1.79 1.98
CA LEU A 30 20.21 -2.36 1.19
C LEU A 30 20.46 -1.59 -0.11
N VAL A 31 19.40 -1.20 -0.83
CA VAL A 31 19.51 -0.34 -2.03
C VAL A 31 20.24 0.95 -1.68
N TYR A 32 19.86 1.59 -0.56
CA TYR A 32 20.51 2.83 -0.17
C TYR A 32 21.96 2.63 0.28
N LYS A 33 22.22 1.59 1.07
CA LYS A 33 23.55 1.25 1.58
C LYS A 33 24.54 0.94 0.45
N LEU A 34 24.09 0.28 -0.63
CA LEU A 34 24.94 -0.04 -1.79
C LEU A 34 25.20 1.18 -2.70
N THR A 35 24.22 2.08 -2.83
CA THR A 35 24.23 3.07 -3.91
C THR A 35 24.33 4.52 -3.46
N GLY A 36 23.94 4.84 -2.22
CA GLY A 36 23.77 6.20 -1.71
C GLY A 36 22.80 7.07 -2.52
N SER A 37 21.95 6.46 -3.36
CA SER A 37 21.23 7.18 -4.43
C SER A 37 19.73 7.20 -4.21
N ALA A 38 19.17 8.41 -4.01
CA ALA A 38 17.73 8.63 -3.98
C ALA A 38 17.05 8.21 -5.29
N ALA A 39 17.73 8.36 -6.44
CA ALA A 39 17.19 7.94 -7.73
C ALA A 39 16.99 6.42 -7.79
N LEU A 40 17.96 5.64 -7.28
CA LEU A 40 17.84 4.18 -7.30
C LEU A 40 16.79 3.67 -6.31
N LEU A 41 16.58 4.35 -5.19
CA LEU A 41 15.41 4.10 -4.32
C LEU A 41 14.08 4.31 -5.06
N GLY A 42 13.98 5.38 -5.86
CA GLY A 42 12.82 5.64 -6.72
C GLY A 42 12.64 4.59 -7.82
N VAL A 43 13.72 4.19 -8.49
CA VAL A 43 13.71 3.12 -9.51
C VAL A 43 13.29 1.78 -8.90
N PHE A 44 13.79 1.43 -7.72
CA PHE A 44 13.39 0.24 -6.98
C PHE A 44 11.88 0.26 -6.64
N GLY A 45 11.39 1.39 -6.11
CA GLY A 45 9.96 1.57 -5.81
C GLY A 45 9.06 1.52 -7.06
N PHE A 46 9.57 2.00 -8.20
CA PHE A 46 8.90 1.87 -9.49
C PHE A 46 8.90 0.43 -9.99
N ALA A 47 10.06 -0.23 -10.03
CA ALA A 47 10.23 -1.60 -10.52
C ALA A 47 9.36 -2.61 -9.75
N SER A 48 9.26 -2.46 -8.43
CA SER A 48 8.43 -3.32 -7.56
C SER A 48 6.92 -3.22 -7.79
N GLN A 49 6.43 -2.11 -8.34
CA GLN A 49 4.99 -1.85 -8.44
C GLN A 49 4.49 -1.70 -9.89
N VAL A 50 5.35 -1.33 -10.84
CA VAL A 50 4.97 -1.14 -12.25
C VAL A 50 4.32 -2.37 -12.89
N PRO A 51 4.73 -3.63 -12.62
CA PRO A 51 4.09 -4.78 -13.25
C PRO A 51 2.64 -4.95 -12.77
N MET A 52 2.34 -4.58 -11.53
CA MET A 52 0.99 -4.65 -10.98
C MET A 52 0.02 -3.76 -11.75
N LEU A 53 0.47 -2.61 -12.27
CA LEU A 53 -0.36 -1.70 -13.07
C LEU A 53 -0.86 -2.37 -14.36
N PHE A 54 0.00 -3.13 -15.05
CA PHE A 54 -0.30 -3.67 -16.38
C PHE A 54 -0.77 -5.14 -16.35
N LEU A 55 -0.25 -5.94 -15.41
CA LEU A 55 -0.47 -7.38 -15.37
C LEU A 55 -1.57 -7.81 -14.40
N SER A 56 -2.06 -6.93 -13.51
CA SER A 56 -3.12 -7.29 -12.54
C SER A 56 -4.41 -7.76 -13.22
N SER A 57 -4.78 -7.17 -14.35
CA SER A 57 -5.91 -7.60 -15.18
C SER A 57 -5.74 -9.05 -15.68
N ILE A 58 -4.51 -9.42 -16.08
CA ILE A 58 -4.18 -10.78 -16.50
C ILE A 58 -4.21 -11.73 -15.30
N GLY A 59 -3.69 -11.28 -14.15
CA GLY A 59 -3.78 -12.01 -12.88
C GLY A 59 -5.20 -12.36 -12.46
N GLY A 60 -6.12 -11.39 -12.58
CA GLY A 60 -7.55 -11.61 -12.34
C GLY A 60 -8.16 -12.64 -13.30
N TYR A 61 -7.88 -12.50 -14.60
CA TYR A 61 -8.33 -13.46 -15.61
C TYR A 61 -7.83 -14.89 -15.33
N VAL A 62 -6.57 -15.04 -14.93
CA VAL A 62 -6.01 -16.35 -14.54
C VAL A 62 -6.71 -16.88 -13.28
N GLY A 63 -6.94 -16.03 -12.28
CA GLY A 63 -7.65 -16.40 -11.05
C GLY A 63 -9.12 -16.78 -11.22
N ASP A 64 -9.73 -16.40 -12.34
CA ASP A 64 -11.12 -16.77 -12.67
C ASP A 64 -11.23 -18.04 -13.49
N ARG A 65 -10.20 -18.45 -14.24
CA ARG A 65 -10.24 -19.66 -15.09
C ARG A 65 -9.51 -20.86 -14.51
N TYR A 66 -8.50 -20.62 -13.69
CA TYR A 66 -7.67 -21.68 -13.13
C TYR A 66 -8.00 -21.92 -11.65
N ASP A 67 -7.49 -23.04 -11.14
CA ASP A 67 -7.62 -23.39 -9.73
C ASP A 67 -6.91 -22.34 -8.86
N ARG A 68 -7.69 -21.56 -8.13
CA ARG A 68 -7.22 -20.48 -7.26
C ARG A 68 -6.26 -20.98 -6.19
N HIS A 69 -6.47 -22.18 -5.65
CA HIS A 69 -5.61 -22.77 -4.62
C HIS A 69 -4.21 -23.04 -5.17
N ARG A 70 -4.13 -23.69 -6.34
CA ARG A 70 -2.87 -23.93 -7.05
C ARG A 70 -2.20 -22.62 -7.48
N GLY A 71 -2.99 -21.64 -7.90
CA GLY A 71 -2.51 -20.29 -8.23
C GLY A 71 -1.78 -19.64 -7.05
N VAL A 72 -2.40 -19.61 -5.86
CA VAL A 72 -1.75 -19.06 -4.65
C VAL A 72 -0.51 -19.86 -4.27
N ILE A 73 -0.52 -21.20 -4.36
CA ILE A 73 0.67 -22.00 -4.06
C ILE A 73 1.81 -21.67 -5.02
N ALA A 74 1.52 -21.54 -6.32
CA ALA A 74 2.53 -21.21 -7.33
C ALA A 74 3.15 -19.83 -7.08
N THR A 75 2.33 -18.80 -6.86
CA THR A 75 2.83 -17.44 -6.59
C THR A 75 3.64 -17.39 -5.29
N GLN A 76 3.19 -18.06 -4.22
CA GLN A 76 3.94 -18.13 -2.96
C GLN A 76 5.27 -18.88 -3.12
N THR A 77 5.31 -19.93 -3.93
CA THR A 77 6.54 -20.68 -4.22
C THR A 77 7.54 -19.83 -5.01
N ILE A 78 7.07 -19.07 -6.00
CA ILE A 78 7.94 -18.16 -6.76
C ILE A 78 8.46 -17.04 -5.85
N SER A 79 7.62 -16.42 -5.01
CA SER A 79 8.04 -15.42 -4.02
C SER A 79 9.08 -15.98 -3.04
N MET A 80 8.91 -17.23 -2.59
CA MET A 80 9.86 -17.94 -1.74
C MET A 80 11.22 -18.11 -2.42
N ILE A 81 11.22 -18.58 -3.68
CA ILE A 81 12.46 -18.75 -4.47
C ILE A 81 13.18 -17.41 -4.64
N LEU A 82 12.44 -16.34 -4.97
CA LEU A 82 13.01 -14.99 -5.11
C LEU A 82 13.58 -14.47 -3.79
N ALA A 83 12.90 -14.71 -2.66
CA ALA A 83 13.39 -14.34 -1.33
C ALA A 83 14.68 -15.10 -0.97
N PHE A 84 14.75 -16.40 -1.24
CA PHE A 84 15.96 -17.19 -1.02
C PHE A 84 17.10 -16.85 -1.97
N ALA A 85 16.81 -16.57 -3.24
CA ALA A 85 17.81 -16.08 -4.19
C ALA A 85 18.42 -14.75 -3.70
N LEU A 86 17.57 -13.83 -3.26
CA LEU A 86 18.02 -12.55 -2.70
C LEU A 86 18.83 -12.73 -1.42
N ALA A 87 18.39 -13.65 -0.54
CA ALA A 87 19.13 -14.01 0.67
C ALA A 87 20.52 -14.57 0.34
N GLY A 88 20.59 -15.52 -0.59
CA GLY A 88 21.83 -16.15 -1.04
C GLY A 88 22.81 -15.12 -1.59
N LEU A 89 22.38 -14.30 -2.55
CA LEU A 89 23.20 -13.23 -3.14
C LEU A 89 23.70 -12.22 -2.09
N THR A 90 22.84 -11.88 -1.13
CA THR A 90 23.19 -10.90 -0.09
C THR A 90 24.16 -11.49 0.94
N LEU A 91 23.97 -12.74 1.36
CA LEU A 91 24.82 -13.41 2.34
C LEU A 91 26.20 -13.76 1.77
N THR A 92 26.28 -14.10 0.48
CA THR A 92 27.56 -14.31 -0.23
C THR A 92 28.26 -13.00 -0.61
N LYS A 93 27.61 -11.85 -0.36
CA LYS A 93 28.10 -10.50 -0.72
C LYS A 93 28.31 -10.32 -2.23
N LEU A 94 27.64 -11.12 -3.06
CA LEU A 94 27.65 -11.00 -4.52
C LEU A 94 26.56 -10.04 -5.03
N ILE A 95 25.62 -9.65 -4.16
CA ILE A 95 24.49 -8.79 -4.53
C ILE A 95 24.95 -7.43 -5.08
N ASN A 96 24.41 -7.06 -6.24
CA ASN A 96 24.54 -5.72 -6.81
C ASN A 96 23.19 -4.98 -6.90
N GLU A 97 23.23 -3.69 -7.23
CA GLU A 97 22.05 -2.84 -7.35
C GLU A 97 21.10 -3.28 -8.47
N TRP A 98 21.63 -3.89 -9.54
CA TRP A 98 20.83 -4.36 -10.67
C TRP A 98 20.03 -5.61 -10.31
N GLU A 99 20.63 -6.55 -9.59
CA GLU A 99 19.96 -7.74 -9.08
C GLU A 99 18.82 -7.38 -8.13
N LEU A 100 19.01 -6.36 -7.28
CA LEU A 100 17.94 -5.84 -6.43
C LEU A 100 16.76 -5.31 -7.22
N ILE A 101 17.02 -4.54 -8.29
CA ILE A 101 15.97 -3.98 -9.16
C ILE A 101 15.27 -5.09 -9.95
N VAL A 102 16.02 -6.07 -10.47
CA VAL A 102 15.46 -7.22 -11.20
C VAL A 102 14.59 -8.06 -10.28
N VAL A 103 15.06 -8.40 -9.08
CA VAL A 103 14.26 -9.13 -8.09
C VAL A 103 13.02 -8.34 -7.69
N ALA A 104 13.12 -7.02 -7.50
CA ALA A 104 11.97 -6.16 -7.23
C ALA A 104 10.94 -6.23 -8.35
N PHE A 105 11.38 -6.14 -9.61
CA PHE A 105 10.51 -6.28 -10.79
C PHE A 105 9.83 -7.64 -10.87
N LEU A 106 10.56 -8.74 -10.63
CA LEU A 106 10.01 -10.08 -10.59
C LEU A 106 8.99 -10.25 -9.47
N VAL A 107 9.26 -9.71 -8.27
CA VAL A 107 8.29 -9.66 -7.17
C VAL A 107 7.05 -8.85 -7.56
N GLY A 108 7.20 -7.75 -8.28
CA GLY A 108 6.09 -6.97 -8.83
C GLY A 108 5.22 -7.78 -9.79
N ILE A 109 5.83 -8.59 -10.67
CA ILE A 109 5.11 -9.53 -11.55
C ILE A 109 4.33 -10.53 -10.70
N VAL A 110 4.98 -11.20 -9.75
CA VAL A 110 4.32 -12.20 -8.90
C VAL A 110 3.12 -11.60 -8.17
N ASN A 111 3.27 -10.41 -7.58
CA ASN A 111 2.18 -9.72 -6.89
C ASN A 111 1.01 -9.35 -7.81
N ALA A 112 1.27 -9.07 -9.08
CA ALA A 112 0.22 -8.78 -10.06
C ALA A 112 -0.74 -9.99 -10.26
N PHE A 113 -0.25 -11.21 -10.10
CA PHE A 113 -1.06 -12.43 -10.14
C PHE A 113 -1.58 -12.80 -8.75
N ASP A 114 -0.72 -12.71 -7.73
CA ASP A 114 -1.01 -13.18 -6.39
C ASP A 114 -2.18 -12.44 -5.75
N VAL A 115 -2.16 -11.10 -5.77
CA VAL A 115 -3.18 -10.27 -5.13
C VAL A 115 -4.59 -10.62 -5.61
N PRO A 116 -4.92 -10.60 -6.92
CA PRO A 116 -6.26 -10.93 -7.37
C PRO A 116 -6.66 -12.40 -7.12
N ILE A 117 -5.74 -13.35 -7.34
CA ILE A 117 -6.00 -14.77 -7.08
C ILE A 117 -6.33 -14.99 -5.58
N ARG A 118 -5.54 -14.38 -4.69
CA ARG A 118 -5.70 -14.47 -3.23
C ARG A 118 -7.00 -13.83 -2.75
N GLN A 119 -7.38 -12.68 -3.30
CA GLN A 119 -8.67 -12.05 -2.98
C GLN A 119 -9.84 -12.96 -3.38
N ALA A 120 -9.80 -13.54 -4.57
CA ALA A 120 -10.83 -14.48 -5.03
C ALA A 120 -10.84 -15.79 -4.22
N PHE A 121 -9.67 -16.25 -3.79
CA PHE A 121 -9.49 -17.42 -2.94
C PHE A 121 -10.04 -17.21 -1.52
N LEU A 122 -9.86 -16.02 -0.95
CA LEU A 122 -10.42 -15.65 0.36
C LEU A 122 -11.94 -15.79 0.38
N VAL A 123 -12.62 -15.28 -0.66
CA VAL A 123 -14.08 -15.42 -0.82
C VAL A 123 -14.49 -16.90 -0.91
N HIS A 124 -13.68 -17.74 -1.56
CA HIS A 124 -13.95 -19.17 -1.67
C HIS A 124 -13.83 -19.90 -0.32
N MET A 125 -12.86 -19.53 0.53
CA MET A 125 -12.62 -20.21 1.81
C MET A 125 -13.69 -19.98 2.88
N VAL A 126 -14.30 -18.79 2.92
CA VAL A 126 -15.21 -18.39 4.01
C VAL A 126 -16.67 -18.30 3.58
N GLY A 127 -16.95 -18.31 2.28
CA GLY A 127 -18.30 -18.06 1.76
C GLY A 127 -18.71 -16.59 1.90
N LYS A 128 -19.85 -16.22 1.30
CA LYS A 128 -20.28 -14.82 1.24
C LYS A 128 -20.72 -14.26 2.60
N GLU A 129 -21.23 -15.11 3.48
CA GLU A 129 -21.80 -14.73 4.78
C GLU A 129 -20.71 -14.30 5.77
N ASP A 130 -19.61 -15.04 5.85
CA ASP A 130 -18.47 -14.72 6.73
C ASP A 130 -17.43 -13.78 6.11
N LEU A 131 -17.62 -13.37 4.84
CA LEU A 131 -16.66 -12.55 4.09
C LEU A 131 -16.33 -11.22 4.78
N PRO A 132 -17.28 -10.44 5.33
CA PRO A 132 -16.94 -9.19 6.03
C PRO A 132 -16.02 -9.41 7.23
N ASN A 133 -16.25 -10.48 8.00
CA ASN A 133 -15.42 -10.84 9.15
C ASN A 133 -14.01 -11.28 8.71
N ALA A 134 -13.92 -12.04 7.61
CA ALA A 134 -12.65 -12.44 7.03
C ALA A 134 -11.84 -11.25 6.49
N ILE A 135 -12.51 -10.30 5.82
CA ILE A 135 -11.88 -9.05 5.34
C ILE A 135 -11.38 -8.21 6.51
N ALA A 136 -12.19 -8.08 7.58
CA ALA A 136 -11.80 -7.34 8.77
C ALA A 136 -10.54 -7.94 9.41
N LEU A 137 -10.51 -9.27 9.59
CA LEU A 137 -9.35 -9.97 10.16
C LEU A 137 -8.11 -9.84 9.29
N ASN A 138 -8.25 -10.04 7.97
CA ASN A 138 -7.14 -9.86 7.02
C ASN A 138 -6.59 -8.43 7.05
N SER A 139 -7.47 -7.43 7.15
CA SER A 139 -7.06 -6.02 7.26
C SER A 139 -6.30 -5.76 8.56
N SER A 140 -6.74 -6.31 9.70
CA SER A 140 -6.03 -6.18 10.97
C SER A 140 -4.64 -6.81 10.92
N ILE A 141 -4.51 -8.00 10.31
CA ILE A 141 -3.23 -8.68 10.14
C ILE A 141 -2.29 -7.87 9.25
N PHE A 142 -2.79 -7.37 8.11
CA PHE A 142 -1.98 -6.57 7.19
C PHE A 142 -1.45 -5.29 7.87
N ASN A 143 -2.31 -4.59 8.61
CA ASN A 143 -1.93 -3.39 9.36
C ASN A 143 -0.98 -3.71 10.51
N GLY A 144 -1.21 -4.81 11.25
CA GLY A 144 -0.30 -5.27 12.30
C GLY A 144 1.08 -5.64 11.75
N ALA A 145 1.13 -6.34 10.62
CA ALA A 145 2.37 -6.68 9.93
C ALA A 145 3.11 -5.43 9.42
N ARG A 146 2.38 -4.41 8.94
CA ARG A 146 2.95 -3.12 8.53
C ARG A 146 3.60 -2.36 9.69
N VAL A 147 3.17 -2.60 10.92
CA VAL A 147 3.80 -2.07 12.14
C VAL A 147 4.98 -2.92 12.58
N ALA A 148 4.77 -4.23 12.72
CA ALA A 148 5.76 -5.13 13.29
C ALA A 148 6.93 -5.39 12.34
N GLY A 149 6.67 -5.54 11.03
CA GLY A 149 7.65 -5.89 10.01
C GLY A 149 8.84 -4.93 9.96
N PRO A 150 8.64 -3.59 9.80
CA PRO A 150 9.74 -2.65 9.77
C PRO A 150 10.51 -2.56 11.09
N ALA A 151 9.84 -2.68 12.24
CA ALA A 151 10.51 -2.74 13.55
C ALA A 151 11.44 -3.95 13.61
N ILE A 152 10.91 -5.14 13.32
CA ILE A 152 11.68 -6.40 13.30
C ILE A 152 12.85 -6.29 12.32
N ALA A 153 12.63 -5.72 11.12
CA ALA A 153 13.70 -5.48 10.14
C ALA A 153 14.81 -4.61 10.72
N GLY A 154 14.47 -3.48 11.35
CA GLY A 154 15.48 -2.58 11.89
C GLY A 154 16.39 -3.23 12.92
N PHE A 155 15.83 -4.07 13.79
CA PHE A 155 16.62 -4.85 14.76
C PHE A 155 17.39 -6.00 14.11
N ALA A 156 16.74 -6.77 13.22
CA ALA A 156 17.35 -7.90 12.54
C ALA A 156 18.53 -7.47 11.66
N ILE A 157 18.39 -6.40 10.88
CA ILE A 157 19.48 -5.85 10.07
C ILE A 157 20.67 -5.43 10.96
N ALA A 158 20.40 -4.85 12.13
CA ALA A 158 21.47 -4.41 13.04
C ALA A 158 22.20 -5.57 13.74
N TRP A 159 21.60 -6.75 13.86
CA TRP A 159 22.19 -7.90 14.56
C TRP A 159 22.77 -8.93 13.60
N VAL A 160 22.02 -9.30 12.57
CA VAL A 160 22.36 -10.39 11.66
C VAL A 160 22.55 -9.91 10.22
N GLY A 161 22.10 -8.70 9.87
CA GLY A 161 22.24 -8.13 8.53
C GLY A 161 21.03 -8.35 7.64
N GLU A 162 21.06 -7.74 6.45
CA GLU A 162 19.95 -7.69 5.50
C GLU A 162 19.61 -9.06 4.90
N GLY A 163 20.64 -9.87 4.60
CA GLY A 163 20.46 -11.19 3.98
C GLY A 163 19.65 -12.18 4.81
N TRP A 164 19.79 -12.13 6.14
CA TRP A 164 18.99 -12.98 7.04
C TRP A 164 17.53 -12.55 7.11
N CYS A 165 17.23 -11.26 6.90
CA CYS A 165 15.84 -10.81 6.78
C CYS A 165 15.18 -11.45 5.55
N PHE A 166 15.90 -11.52 4.43
CA PHE A 166 15.40 -12.18 3.22
C PHE A 166 15.24 -13.69 3.40
N PHE A 167 16.19 -14.33 4.08
CA PHE A 167 16.12 -15.75 4.41
C PHE A 167 14.90 -16.08 5.30
N LEU A 168 14.69 -15.31 6.37
CA LEU A 168 13.54 -15.44 7.25
C LEU A 168 12.21 -15.22 6.51
N ASN A 169 12.17 -14.28 5.56
CA ASN A 169 10.99 -14.13 4.71
C ASN A 169 10.78 -15.35 3.79
N GLY A 170 11.83 -15.90 3.19
CA GLY A 170 11.77 -17.16 2.45
C GLY A 170 11.15 -18.29 3.29
N LEU A 171 11.62 -18.46 4.54
CA LEU A 171 11.03 -19.44 5.47
C LEU A 171 9.57 -19.14 5.83
N SER A 172 9.17 -17.87 5.91
CA SER A 172 7.78 -17.50 6.19
C SER A 172 6.81 -17.98 5.10
N PHE A 173 7.27 -18.02 3.84
CA PHE A 173 6.47 -18.56 2.74
C PHE A 173 6.26 -20.07 2.86
N VAL A 174 7.23 -20.82 3.39
CA VAL A 174 7.08 -22.27 3.67
C VAL A 174 5.89 -22.49 4.61
N ALA A 175 5.76 -21.68 5.67
CA ALA A 175 4.63 -21.79 6.60
C ALA A 175 3.27 -21.60 5.90
N VAL A 176 3.17 -20.66 4.96
CA VAL A 176 1.94 -20.46 4.17
C VAL A 176 1.70 -21.62 3.21
N ILE A 177 2.73 -22.10 2.53
CA ILE A 177 2.62 -23.20 1.56
C ILE A 177 2.16 -24.47 2.28
N VAL A 178 2.76 -24.80 3.43
CA VAL A 178 2.32 -25.93 4.26
C VAL A 178 0.87 -25.76 4.69
N ALA A 179 0.49 -24.57 5.19
CA ALA A 179 -0.89 -24.29 5.56
C ALA A 179 -1.87 -24.49 4.39
N LEU A 180 -1.51 -24.03 3.18
CA LEU A 180 -2.31 -24.21 1.97
C LEU A 180 -2.40 -25.68 1.56
N LEU A 181 -1.30 -26.44 1.59
CA LEU A 181 -1.28 -27.86 1.24
C LEU A 181 -2.12 -28.72 2.21
N MET A 182 -2.27 -28.28 3.45
CA MET A 182 -3.13 -28.94 4.44
C MET A 182 -4.63 -28.66 4.24
N MET A 183 -5.01 -27.70 3.40
CA MET A 183 -6.42 -27.38 3.12
C MET A 183 -7.03 -28.39 2.16
N ARG A 184 -8.29 -28.76 2.41
CA ARG A 184 -9.13 -29.49 1.45
C ARG A 184 -10.11 -28.52 0.84
N ILE A 185 -10.07 -28.36 -0.48
CA ILE A 185 -10.84 -27.35 -1.20
C ILE A 185 -11.56 -28.02 -2.35
N GLU A 186 -12.88 -27.92 -2.36
CA GLU A 186 -13.70 -28.42 -3.45
C GLU A 186 -13.54 -27.54 -4.68
N ARG A 187 -13.42 -28.17 -5.84
CA ARG A 187 -13.24 -27.46 -7.11
C ARG A 187 -14.57 -26.87 -7.52
N ARG A 188 -14.68 -25.54 -7.51
CA ARG A 188 -15.89 -24.84 -7.99
C ARG A 188 -15.65 -24.27 -9.38
N GLU A 189 -16.53 -24.60 -10.31
CA GLU A 189 -16.54 -23.98 -11.64
C GLU A 189 -16.94 -22.51 -11.52
N ILE A 190 -16.06 -21.64 -11.98
CA ILE A 190 -16.29 -20.20 -12.03
C ILE A 190 -16.75 -19.87 -13.44
N LYS A 191 -17.91 -19.24 -13.57
CA LYS A 191 -18.41 -18.75 -14.86
C LYS A 191 -17.59 -17.52 -15.27
N PRO A 192 -16.94 -17.51 -16.45
CA PRO A 192 -16.25 -16.32 -16.93
C PRO A 192 -17.25 -15.19 -17.15
N SER A 193 -16.89 -13.96 -16.75
CA SER A 193 -17.67 -12.79 -17.12
C SER A 193 -17.50 -12.50 -18.62
N THR A 194 -18.59 -12.09 -19.27
CA THR A 194 -18.66 -11.83 -20.72
C THR A 194 -18.42 -10.36 -21.07
N ASP A 195 -18.26 -9.48 -20.08
CA ASP A 195 -18.13 -8.04 -20.27
C ASP A 195 -16.70 -7.62 -20.65
N SER A 196 -16.59 -6.67 -21.59
CA SER A 196 -15.29 -6.07 -21.96
C SER A 196 -14.73 -5.24 -20.79
N PRO A 197 -13.56 -5.63 -20.21
CA PRO A 197 -13.00 -4.95 -19.03
C PRO A 197 -12.72 -3.46 -19.29
N LEU A 198 -12.27 -3.12 -20.50
CA LEU A 198 -11.98 -1.75 -20.90
C LEU A 198 -13.26 -0.90 -20.97
N ARG A 199 -14.35 -1.44 -21.52
CA ARG A 199 -15.63 -0.72 -21.57
C ARG A 199 -16.19 -0.49 -20.18
N SER A 200 -16.12 -1.49 -19.29
CA SER A 200 -16.54 -1.36 -17.90
C SER A 200 -15.72 -0.30 -17.15
N PHE A 201 -14.40 -0.26 -17.37
CA PHE A 201 -13.53 0.76 -16.79
C PHE A 201 -13.86 2.17 -17.28
N VAL A 202 -14.04 2.35 -18.60
CA VAL A 202 -14.39 3.66 -19.19
C VAL A 202 -15.74 4.16 -18.68
N GLN A 203 -16.73 3.27 -18.51
CA GLN A 203 -18.02 3.62 -17.92
C GLN A 203 -17.87 4.07 -16.46
N GLY A 204 -17.12 3.31 -15.65
CA GLY A 204 -16.81 3.67 -14.27
C GLY A 204 -16.09 5.01 -14.17
N PHE A 205 -15.13 5.27 -15.06
CA PHE A 205 -14.37 6.51 -15.12
C PHE A 205 -15.25 7.71 -15.50
N ARG A 206 -16.10 7.56 -16.52
CA ARG A 206 -17.04 8.61 -16.94
C ARG A 206 -18.00 8.99 -15.81
N PHE A 207 -18.55 7.99 -15.12
CA PHE A 207 -19.41 8.21 -13.95
C PHE A 207 -18.65 8.87 -12.79
N ALA A 208 -17.44 8.37 -12.48
CA ALA A 208 -16.56 8.93 -11.46
C ALA A 208 -16.27 10.42 -11.68
N MET A 209 -16.09 10.81 -12.94
CA MET A 209 -15.73 12.17 -13.34
C MET A 209 -16.94 13.10 -13.53
N SER A 210 -18.17 12.59 -13.56
CA SER A 210 -19.39 13.40 -13.70
C SER A 210 -19.88 14.00 -12.37
N ASP A 211 -19.68 13.32 -11.23
CA ASP A 211 -20.06 13.84 -9.91
C ASP A 211 -18.92 14.67 -9.30
N LEU A 212 -19.20 15.94 -8.96
CA LEU A 212 -18.16 16.89 -8.52
C LEU A 212 -17.47 16.46 -7.19
N PRO A 213 -18.19 16.08 -6.12
CA PRO A 213 -17.56 15.59 -4.88
C PRO A 213 -16.74 14.33 -5.08
N MET A 214 -17.27 13.33 -5.80
CA MET A 214 -16.55 12.09 -6.10
C MET A 214 -15.28 12.34 -6.92
N ARG A 215 -15.39 13.06 -8.04
CA ARG A 215 -14.24 13.42 -8.89
C ARG A 215 -13.15 14.12 -8.10
N SER A 216 -13.53 15.13 -7.33
CA SER A 216 -12.56 15.94 -6.59
C SER A 216 -11.86 15.12 -5.50
N ALA A 217 -12.57 14.19 -4.85
CA ALA A 217 -11.99 13.30 -3.84
C ALA A 217 -11.01 12.29 -4.47
N LEU A 218 -11.38 11.72 -5.64
CA LEU A 218 -10.51 10.84 -6.42
C LEU A 218 -9.24 11.55 -6.91
N LEU A 219 -9.36 12.79 -7.40
CA LEU A 219 -8.21 13.59 -7.80
C LEU A 219 -7.29 13.90 -6.62
N LEU A 220 -7.85 14.31 -5.47
CA LEU A 220 -7.07 14.57 -4.26
C LEU A 220 -6.37 13.31 -3.75
N LEU A 221 -7.05 12.16 -3.77
CA LEU A 221 -6.45 10.86 -3.46
C LEU A 221 -5.28 10.54 -4.40
N SER A 222 -5.43 10.83 -5.70
CA SER A 222 -4.37 10.63 -6.69
C SER A 222 -3.15 11.51 -6.42
N VAL A 223 -3.38 12.78 -6.06
CA VAL A 223 -2.33 13.73 -5.67
C VAL A 223 -1.61 13.25 -4.40
N LEU A 224 -2.37 12.81 -3.37
CA LEU A 224 -1.82 12.23 -2.16
C LEU A 224 -0.99 10.97 -2.45
N SER A 225 -1.46 10.11 -3.35
CA SER A 225 -0.76 8.89 -3.73
C SER A 225 0.53 9.18 -4.52
N LEU A 226 0.45 10.07 -5.51
CA LEU A 226 1.56 10.43 -6.39
C LEU A 226 2.68 11.17 -5.65
N PHE A 227 2.33 12.06 -4.72
CA PHE A 227 3.30 12.93 -4.03
C PHE A 227 3.41 12.64 -2.54
N GLY A 228 2.30 12.47 -1.84
CA GLY A 228 2.26 12.36 -0.38
C GLY A 228 2.83 11.06 0.16
N LEU A 229 2.49 9.90 -0.41
CA LEU A 229 2.92 8.58 0.10
C LEU A 229 4.39 8.24 -0.18
N GLN A 230 5.09 9.08 -0.95
CA GLN A 230 6.47 8.87 -1.38
C GLN A 230 7.49 9.16 -0.28
N TYR A 231 7.07 9.60 0.92
CA TYR A 231 7.98 9.73 2.07
C TYR A 231 8.70 8.42 2.39
N SER A 232 8.03 7.28 2.19
CA SER A 232 8.59 5.94 2.42
C SER A 232 9.88 5.68 1.61
N VAL A 233 9.97 6.21 0.38
CA VAL A 233 11.15 6.12 -0.49
C VAL A 233 12.35 6.81 0.13
N PHE A 234 12.15 7.91 0.85
CA PHE A 234 13.23 8.71 1.44
C PHE A 234 13.61 8.27 2.86
N MET A 235 12.92 7.28 3.44
CA MET A 235 13.18 6.85 4.82
C MET A 235 14.63 6.42 5.08
N PRO A 236 15.33 5.69 4.18
CA PRO A 236 16.75 5.37 4.38
C PRO A 236 17.63 6.62 4.48
N ILE A 237 17.37 7.64 3.65
CA ILE A 237 18.09 8.92 3.65
C ILE A 237 17.89 9.66 4.98
N TYR A 238 16.65 9.70 5.47
CA TYR A 238 16.36 10.31 6.77
C TYR A 238 17.03 9.56 7.93
N ALA A 239 16.97 8.24 7.91
CA ALA A 239 17.55 7.40 8.94
C ALA A 239 19.08 7.53 8.98
N GLN A 240 19.77 7.44 7.84
CA GLN A 240 21.23 7.41 7.76
C GLN A 240 21.86 8.80 7.71
N ASP A 241 21.38 9.71 6.85
CA ASP A 241 22.10 10.94 6.55
C ASP A 241 21.64 12.14 7.35
N ILE A 242 20.34 12.23 7.64
CA ILE A 242 19.77 13.38 8.36
C ILE A 242 19.83 13.15 9.86
N LEU A 243 19.32 12.00 10.33
CA LEU A 243 19.29 11.65 11.75
C LEU A 243 20.57 10.97 12.25
N LYS A 244 21.52 10.68 11.35
CA LYS A 244 22.79 10.00 11.66
C LYS A 244 22.60 8.68 12.42
N GLY A 245 21.52 7.98 12.10
CA GLY A 245 21.12 6.71 12.69
C GLY A 245 21.51 5.50 11.84
N ASN A 246 20.78 4.40 12.03
CA ASN A 246 21.04 3.13 11.36
C ASN A 246 19.72 2.41 10.97
N ALA A 247 19.80 1.14 10.62
CA ALA A 247 18.63 0.34 10.25
C ALA A 247 17.55 0.29 11.36
N ARG A 248 17.92 0.36 12.65
CA ARG A 248 16.94 0.48 13.75
C ARG A 248 16.17 1.79 13.65
N THR A 249 16.85 2.89 13.37
CA THR A 249 16.22 4.20 13.13
C THR A 249 15.23 4.12 11.98
N LEU A 250 15.62 3.51 10.84
CA LEU A 250 14.73 3.27 9.71
C LEU A 250 13.48 2.48 10.13
N GLY A 251 13.68 1.35 10.82
CA GLY A 251 12.61 0.48 11.28
C GLY A 251 11.63 1.20 12.22
N LEU A 252 12.14 2.01 13.15
CA LEU A 252 11.31 2.80 14.07
C LEU A 252 10.50 3.90 13.36
N LEU A 253 11.10 4.62 12.39
CA LEU A 253 10.39 5.62 11.59
C LEU A 253 9.26 5.01 10.75
N MET A 254 9.54 3.89 10.08
CA MET A 254 8.53 3.18 9.29
C MET A 254 7.43 2.60 10.18
N SER A 255 7.79 2.07 11.35
CA SER A 255 6.82 1.53 12.31
C SER A 255 5.94 2.62 12.90
N SER A 256 6.47 3.81 13.19
CA SER A 256 5.65 4.91 13.72
C SER A 256 4.58 5.36 12.72
N ALA A 257 4.94 5.45 11.42
CA ALA A 257 3.98 5.68 10.35
C ALA A 257 2.95 4.54 10.24
N GLY A 258 3.37 3.28 10.39
CA GLY A 258 2.49 2.12 10.46
C GLY A 258 1.48 2.20 11.61
N ILE A 259 1.94 2.51 12.84
CA ILE A 259 1.09 2.61 14.03
C ILE A 259 0.07 3.73 13.85
N GLY A 260 0.54 4.88 13.36
CA GLY A 260 -0.31 5.99 12.96
C GLY A 260 -1.41 5.56 12.00
N ALA A 261 -1.06 4.80 10.94
CA ALA A 261 -2.01 4.29 9.96
C ALA A 261 -3.08 3.39 10.59
N VAL A 262 -2.71 2.47 11.48
CA VAL A 262 -3.66 1.60 12.19
C VAL A 262 -4.62 2.42 13.05
N LEU A 263 -4.08 3.34 13.87
CA LEU A 263 -4.90 4.16 14.75
C LEU A 263 -5.79 5.14 13.98
N GLY A 264 -5.31 5.69 12.87
CA GLY A 264 -6.12 6.53 11.97
C GLY A 264 -7.28 5.75 11.34
N ALA A 265 -7.04 4.52 10.90
CA ALA A 265 -8.09 3.64 10.38
C ALA A 265 -9.15 3.33 11.46
N LEU A 266 -8.72 2.98 12.68
CA LEU A 266 -9.60 2.72 13.81
C LEU A 266 -10.39 3.98 14.22
N HIS A 267 -9.73 5.13 14.27
CA HIS A 267 -10.36 6.40 14.59
C HIS A 267 -11.43 6.78 13.56
N PHE A 268 -11.18 6.54 12.27
CA PHE A 268 -12.19 6.74 11.24
C PHE A 268 -13.34 5.72 11.35
N ALA A 269 -13.03 4.45 11.63
CA ALA A 269 -14.03 3.38 11.75
C ALA A 269 -14.96 3.55 12.96
N ALA A 270 -14.47 4.15 14.06
CA ALA A 270 -15.27 4.44 15.26
C ALA A 270 -16.35 5.52 15.04
N ARG A 271 -16.40 6.15 13.86
CA ARG A 271 -17.33 7.23 13.54
C ARG A 271 -18.74 6.69 13.29
N THR A 272 -19.71 7.17 14.06
CA THR A 272 -21.12 6.73 13.99
C THR A 272 -21.93 7.43 12.89
N HIS A 273 -21.50 8.62 12.44
CA HIS A 273 -22.19 9.39 11.39
C HIS A 273 -21.23 9.83 10.29
N TYR A 274 -21.53 9.43 9.05
CA TYR A 274 -20.77 9.77 7.84
C TYR A 274 -21.14 11.14 7.25
N LYS A 275 -21.79 12.03 8.03
CA LYS A 275 -22.02 13.42 7.63
C LYS A 275 -20.68 14.18 7.62
N GLY A 276 -20.44 14.96 6.58
CA GLY A 276 -19.24 15.80 6.47
C GLY A 276 -17.97 15.08 6.00
N LEU A 277 -18.08 13.94 5.32
CA LEU A 277 -16.92 13.21 4.75
C LEU A 277 -15.99 14.12 3.93
N ALA A 278 -16.53 15.04 3.12
CA ALA A 278 -15.70 16.00 2.37
C ALA A 278 -14.82 16.87 3.30
N ARG A 279 -15.37 17.39 4.42
CA ARG A 279 -14.60 18.17 5.40
C ARG A 279 -13.51 17.32 6.04
N TRP A 280 -13.81 16.05 6.30
CA TRP A 280 -12.84 15.11 6.87
C TRP A 280 -11.70 14.78 5.90
N ILE A 281 -12.01 14.51 4.64
CA ILE A 281 -11.02 14.29 3.57
C ILE A 281 -10.11 15.52 3.44
N ALA A 282 -10.68 16.72 3.44
CA ALA A 282 -9.91 17.96 3.42
C ALA A 282 -9.00 18.11 4.65
N ALA A 283 -9.56 17.95 5.86
CA ALA A 283 -8.79 18.09 7.10
C ALA A 283 -7.61 17.11 7.15
N THR A 284 -7.88 15.83 6.89
CA THR A 284 -6.84 14.78 6.90
C THR A 284 -5.79 14.98 5.80
N SER A 285 -6.19 15.40 4.59
CA SER A 285 -5.23 15.72 3.51
C SER A 285 -4.35 16.91 3.87
N THR A 286 -4.94 17.97 4.44
CA THR A 286 -4.20 19.15 4.91
C THR A 286 -3.25 18.78 6.03
N THR A 287 -3.70 18.05 7.06
CA THR A 287 -2.84 17.57 8.15
C THR A 287 -1.68 16.75 7.61
N CYS A 288 -1.94 15.80 6.70
CA CYS A 288 -0.89 15.01 6.06
C CYS A 288 0.14 15.89 5.36
N SER A 289 -0.31 16.85 4.53
CA SER A 289 0.58 17.75 3.79
C SER A 289 1.42 18.66 4.67
N VAL A 290 0.83 19.26 5.71
CA VAL A 290 1.55 20.10 6.68
C VAL A 290 2.57 19.27 7.43
N CYS A 291 2.20 18.07 7.89
CA CYS A 291 3.11 17.16 8.55
C CYS A 291 4.25 16.69 7.62
N LEU A 292 4.01 16.48 6.33
CA LEU A 292 5.09 16.17 5.38
C LEU A 292 6.08 17.33 5.21
N ILE A 293 5.59 18.57 5.18
CA ILE A 293 6.45 19.77 5.13
C ILE A 293 7.21 19.93 6.45
N LEU A 294 6.59 19.66 7.60
CA LEU A 294 7.28 19.69 8.90
C LEU A 294 8.33 18.59 9.00
N PHE A 295 7.99 17.37 8.54
CA PHE A 295 8.91 16.23 8.49
C PHE A 295 10.10 16.54 7.59
N SER A 296 9.89 17.24 6.49
CA SER A 296 10.98 17.56 5.55
C SER A 296 12.11 18.35 6.22
N GLN A 297 11.76 19.22 7.17
CA GLN A 297 12.69 20.07 7.92
C GLN A 297 13.14 19.44 9.26
N ALA A 298 12.55 18.31 9.66
CA ALA A 298 12.82 17.70 10.95
C ALA A 298 14.21 17.05 10.98
N LYS A 299 15.04 17.47 11.95
CA LYS A 299 16.38 16.92 12.21
C LYS A 299 16.48 16.16 13.54
N THR A 300 15.38 16.10 14.29
CA THR A 300 15.32 15.47 15.61
C THR A 300 14.52 14.18 15.51
N PHE A 301 15.10 13.08 16.00
CA PHE A 301 14.50 11.74 15.91
C PHE A 301 13.06 11.69 16.42
N TRP A 302 12.80 12.19 17.63
CA TRP A 302 11.48 12.15 18.25
C TRP A 302 10.44 13.00 17.50
N LEU A 303 10.86 14.12 16.91
CA LEU A 303 10.00 14.92 16.05
C LEU A 303 9.62 14.14 14.79
N CYS A 304 10.59 13.49 14.14
CA CYS A 304 10.34 12.63 12.99
C CYS A 304 9.34 11.51 13.33
N VAL A 305 9.53 10.82 14.46
CA VAL A 305 8.63 9.75 14.92
C VAL A 305 7.20 10.27 15.11
N ALA A 306 7.03 11.38 15.84
CA ALA A 306 5.72 11.96 16.12
C ALA A 306 5.03 12.46 14.85
N VAL A 307 5.76 13.13 13.96
CA VAL A 307 5.20 13.64 12.71
C VAL A 307 4.82 12.50 11.77
N LEU A 308 5.65 11.46 11.64
CA LEU A 308 5.34 10.30 10.78
C LEU A 308 4.13 9.50 11.29
N PHE A 309 3.95 9.42 12.62
CA PHE A 309 2.73 8.88 13.21
C PHE A 309 1.49 9.64 12.72
N VAL A 310 1.53 10.98 12.76
CA VAL A 310 0.41 11.80 12.28
C VAL A 310 0.22 11.67 10.76
N VAL A 311 1.30 11.60 9.98
CA VAL A 311 1.23 11.36 8.52
C VAL A 311 0.52 10.03 8.22
N GLY A 312 0.92 8.94 8.90
CA GLY A 312 0.30 7.63 8.72
C GLY A 312 -1.19 7.63 9.04
N SER A 313 -1.56 8.25 10.17
CA SER A 313 -2.95 8.39 10.61
C SER A 313 -3.79 9.21 9.64
N ALA A 314 -3.29 10.38 9.23
CA ALA A 314 -3.96 11.28 8.33
C ALA A 314 -4.14 10.66 6.93
N ALA A 315 -3.09 10.05 6.37
CA ALA A 315 -3.16 9.41 5.06
C ALA A 315 -4.17 8.26 5.02
N THR A 316 -4.16 7.40 6.03
CA THR A 316 -5.07 6.24 6.08
C THR A 316 -6.52 6.68 6.33
N SER A 317 -6.73 7.68 7.18
CA SER A 317 -8.04 8.28 7.42
C SER A 317 -8.62 8.93 6.15
N GLN A 318 -7.78 9.61 5.37
CA GLN A 318 -8.16 10.21 4.09
C GLN A 318 -8.59 9.14 3.08
N MET A 319 -7.82 8.06 2.99
CA MET A 319 -8.11 6.94 2.08
C MET A 319 -9.44 6.28 2.43
N ALA A 320 -9.65 5.99 3.72
CA ALA A 320 -10.87 5.38 4.21
C ALA A 320 -12.09 6.28 3.95
N ALA A 321 -11.98 7.58 4.26
CA ALA A 321 -13.06 8.54 4.01
C ALA A 321 -13.38 8.72 2.52
N THR A 322 -12.36 8.73 1.67
CA THR A 322 -12.54 8.80 0.21
C THR A 322 -13.24 7.54 -0.31
N ASN A 323 -12.81 6.36 0.15
CA ASN A 323 -13.44 5.10 -0.20
C ASN A 323 -14.93 5.07 0.20
N THR A 324 -15.25 5.46 1.45
CA THR A 324 -16.65 5.55 1.93
C THR A 324 -17.47 6.59 1.17
N LEU A 325 -16.91 7.76 0.85
CA LEU A 325 -17.61 8.79 0.08
C LEU A 325 -18.01 8.28 -1.31
N ILE A 326 -17.10 7.56 -1.98
CA ILE A 326 -17.35 6.97 -3.29
C ILE A 326 -18.43 5.89 -3.17
N GLN A 327 -18.26 4.93 -2.27
CA GLN A 327 -19.22 3.82 -2.10
C GLN A 327 -20.64 4.32 -1.76
N ASN A 328 -20.78 5.42 -1.02
CA ASN A 328 -22.09 5.99 -0.69
C ASN A 328 -22.77 6.76 -1.83
N ARG A 329 -22.02 7.10 -2.89
CA ARG A 329 -22.53 7.89 -4.03
C ARG A 329 -22.75 7.08 -5.30
N VAL A 330 -22.20 5.89 -5.37
CA VAL A 330 -22.19 5.06 -6.57
C VAL A 330 -23.37 4.08 -6.54
N PRO A 331 -24.21 4.03 -7.59
CA PRO A 331 -25.24 3.00 -7.75
C PRO A 331 -24.64 1.60 -7.77
N ASP A 332 -25.36 0.61 -7.24
CA ASP A 332 -24.87 -0.76 -7.06
C ASP A 332 -24.31 -1.38 -8.36
N GLU A 333 -24.95 -1.12 -9.49
CA GLU A 333 -24.55 -1.62 -10.82
C GLU A 333 -23.19 -1.09 -11.29
N LEU A 334 -22.80 0.11 -10.86
CA LEU A 334 -21.54 0.76 -11.25
C LEU A 334 -20.46 0.63 -10.16
N ARG A 335 -20.80 0.07 -8.99
CA ARG A 335 -19.92 0.05 -7.81
C ARG A 335 -18.57 -0.57 -8.10
N SER A 336 -18.53 -1.78 -8.66
CA SER A 336 -17.26 -2.46 -9.00
C SER A 336 -16.44 -1.69 -10.04
N ARG A 337 -17.10 -1.05 -11.02
CA ARG A 337 -16.46 -0.27 -12.09
C ARG A 337 -15.82 1.00 -11.55
N VAL A 338 -16.49 1.72 -10.66
CA VAL A 338 -15.95 2.94 -10.02
C VAL A 338 -14.86 2.58 -9.01
N MET A 339 -15.00 1.47 -8.28
CA MET A 339 -13.95 1.00 -7.38
C MET A 339 -12.68 0.58 -8.11
N ALA A 340 -12.77 0.09 -9.36
CA ALA A 340 -11.59 -0.15 -10.21
C ALA A 340 -10.87 1.16 -10.56
N VAL A 341 -11.61 2.25 -10.79
CA VAL A 341 -11.03 3.60 -11.00
C VAL A 341 -10.35 4.09 -9.73
N TYR A 342 -10.99 3.94 -8.56
CA TYR A 342 -10.37 4.24 -7.26
C TYR A 342 -9.04 3.50 -7.09
N ALA A 343 -9.03 2.19 -7.32
CA ALA A 343 -7.82 1.38 -7.20
C ALA A 343 -6.71 1.82 -8.17
N THR A 344 -7.07 2.17 -9.41
CA THR A 344 -6.11 2.67 -10.42
C THR A 344 -5.54 4.03 -10.03
N MET A 345 -6.39 4.96 -9.59
CA MET A 345 -6.00 6.29 -9.14
C MET A 345 -5.20 6.27 -7.83
N PHE A 346 -5.39 5.24 -7.00
CA PHE A 346 -4.66 5.08 -5.76
C PHE A 346 -3.37 4.28 -5.92
N MET A 347 -3.40 3.07 -6.48
CA MET A 347 -2.23 2.20 -6.58
C MET A 347 -1.47 2.40 -7.89
N GLY A 348 -2.18 2.64 -8.98
CA GLY A 348 -1.58 2.70 -10.31
C GLY A 348 -0.64 3.89 -10.54
N VAL A 349 -0.84 4.99 -9.81
CA VAL A 349 0.02 6.19 -9.90
C VAL A 349 1.22 6.15 -8.95
N GLN A 350 1.24 5.25 -7.94
CA GLN A 350 2.34 5.16 -6.97
C GLN A 350 3.71 4.86 -7.59
N PRO A 351 3.86 3.92 -8.56
CA PRO A 351 5.15 3.67 -9.19
C PRO A 351 5.71 4.95 -9.82
N ILE A 352 4.84 5.70 -10.52
CA ILE A 352 5.22 6.97 -11.16
C ILE A 352 5.67 7.98 -10.09
N GLY A 353 4.95 8.04 -8.98
CA GLY A 353 5.30 8.86 -7.82
C GLY A 353 6.69 8.52 -7.26
N ALA A 354 7.01 7.23 -7.11
CA ALA A 354 8.31 6.77 -6.61
C ALA A 354 9.45 7.15 -7.56
N LEU A 355 9.25 6.98 -8.88
CA LEU A 355 10.22 7.35 -9.89
C LEU A 355 10.48 8.87 -9.90
N LEU A 356 9.41 9.67 -9.84
CA LEU A 356 9.50 11.13 -9.74
C LEU A 356 10.19 11.56 -8.44
N ALA A 357 9.82 10.95 -7.30
CA ALA A 357 10.43 11.21 -6.00
C ALA A 357 11.94 11.02 -6.04
N GLY A 358 12.41 9.86 -6.52
CA GLY A 358 13.84 9.58 -6.63
C GLY A 358 14.56 10.47 -7.64
N GLY A 359 13.95 10.69 -8.81
CA GLY A 359 14.54 11.52 -9.88
C GLY A 359 14.70 12.99 -9.50
N VAL A 360 13.69 13.57 -8.83
CA VAL A 360 13.74 14.94 -8.32
C VAL A 360 14.72 15.04 -7.14
N ALA A 361 14.68 14.07 -6.21
CA ALA A 361 15.58 14.06 -5.06
C ALA A 361 17.06 13.93 -5.43
N LYS A 362 17.39 13.31 -6.58
CA LYS A 362 18.77 13.32 -7.11
C LYS A 362 19.28 14.73 -7.39
N ARG A 363 18.41 15.66 -7.78
CA ARG A 363 18.79 17.03 -8.19
C ARG A 363 18.72 18.02 -7.04
N ILE A 364 17.66 17.96 -6.24
CA ILE A 364 17.39 18.94 -5.19
C ILE A 364 17.47 18.37 -3.77
N GLY A 365 17.75 17.08 -3.60
CA GLY A 365 17.78 16.42 -2.29
C GLY A 365 16.40 16.00 -1.77
N ALA A 366 16.40 15.04 -0.82
CA ALA A 366 15.17 14.48 -0.26
C ALA A 366 14.32 15.49 0.54
N PRO A 367 14.88 16.37 1.41
CA PRO A 367 14.10 17.36 2.15
C PRO A 367 13.33 18.34 1.25
N TYR A 368 13.99 18.87 0.22
CA TYR A 368 13.35 19.82 -0.71
C TYR A 368 12.30 19.12 -1.59
N THR A 369 12.55 17.87 -1.99
CA THR A 369 11.56 17.07 -2.72
C THR A 369 10.32 16.82 -1.88
N LEU A 370 10.48 16.45 -0.61
CA LEU A 370 9.36 16.28 0.34
C LEU A 370 8.59 17.58 0.58
N THR A 371 9.29 18.71 0.66
CA THR A 371 8.66 20.02 0.81
C THR A 371 7.80 20.34 -0.41
N ALA A 372 8.34 20.15 -1.62
CA ALA A 372 7.62 20.35 -2.87
C ALA A 372 6.41 19.43 -2.98
N PHE A 373 6.58 18.14 -2.69
CA PHE A 373 5.50 17.15 -2.74
C PHE A 373 4.42 17.43 -1.70
N GLY A 374 4.80 17.75 -0.46
CA GLY A 374 3.88 18.20 0.58
C GLY A 374 3.11 19.45 0.16
N SER A 375 3.77 20.42 -0.47
CA SER A 375 3.14 21.64 -0.99
C SER A 375 2.14 21.35 -2.11
N LEU A 376 2.43 20.41 -3.02
CA LEU A 376 1.50 19.99 -4.06
C LEU A 376 0.25 19.31 -3.48
N VAL A 377 0.42 18.47 -2.45
CA VAL A 377 -0.71 17.86 -1.74
C VAL A 377 -1.53 18.93 -1.00
N LEU A 378 -0.87 19.90 -0.38
CA LEU A 378 -1.54 21.02 0.30
C LEU A 378 -2.37 21.86 -0.69
N LEU A 379 -1.80 22.20 -1.84
CA LEU A 379 -2.51 22.89 -2.92
C LEU A 379 -3.72 22.08 -3.41
N GLY A 380 -3.56 20.78 -3.62
CA GLY A 380 -4.67 19.88 -3.96
C GLY A 380 -5.78 19.89 -2.90
N SER A 381 -5.41 19.87 -1.62
CA SER A 381 -6.36 19.94 -0.50
C SER A 381 -7.10 21.28 -0.47
N LEU A 382 -6.41 22.40 -0.67
CA LEU A 382 -7.02 23.74 -0.73
C LEU A 382 -7.99 23.87 -1.90
N ILE A 383 -7.63 23.38 -3.08
CA ILE A 383 -8.52 23.35 -4.25
C ILE A 383 -9.78 22.53 -3.95
N PHE A 384 -9.62 21.37 -3.28
CA PHE A 384 -10.74 20.53 -2.87
C PHE A 384 -11.66 21.24 -1.86
N ILE A 385 -11.10 21.95 -0.88
CA ILE A 385 -11.86 22.74 0.09
C ILE A 385 -12.72 23.80 -0.62
N VAL A 386 -12.10 24.59 -1.49
CA VAL A 386 -12.79 25.67 -2.21
C VAL A 386 -13.88 25.12 -3.13
N ARG A 387 -13.60 24.05 -3.89
CA ARG A 387 -14.53 23.54 -4.89
C ARG A 387 -15.67 22.69 -4.33
N VAL A 388 -15.46 22.00 -3.22
CA VAL A 388 -16.42 21.02 -2.69
C VAL A 388 -16.94 21.43 -1.32
N VAL A 389 -16.03 21.69 -0.37
CA VAL A 389 -16.43 21.91 1.02
C VAL A 389 -17.21 23.21 1.19
N MET A 390 -16.78 24.29 0.52
CA MET A 390 -17.47 25.58 0.58
C MET A 390 -18.83 25.53 -0.14
N ARG A 391 -18.89 24.97 -1.35
CA ARG A 391 -20.15 24.85 -2.11
C ARG A 391 -21.21 24.01 -1.40
N LEU A 392 -20.82 22.89 -0.77
CA LEU A 392 -21.76 22.07 -0.01
C LEU A 392 -22.29 22.75 1.26
N ARG A 393 -21.56 23.74 1.79
CA ARG A 393 -22.07 24.58 2.89
C ARG A 393 -23.13 25.56 2.40
N GLU A 394 -22.92 26.17 1.24
CA GLU A 394 -23.87 27.11 0.63
C GLU A 394 -25.21 26.43 0.28
N THR A 395 -25.18 25.22 -0.28
CA THR A 395 -26.41 24.47 -0.62
C THR A 395 -27.18 24.00 0.62
N GLN A 396 -26.52 23.80 1.76
CA GLN A 396 -27.16 23.42 3.03
C GLN A 396 -27.68 24.63 3.83
N ALA A 397 -27.26 25.85 3.47
CA ALA A 397 -27.63 27.10 4.13
C ALA A 397 -28.70 27.90 3.37
N ALA A 398 -29.05 27.51 2.14
CA ALA A 398 -30.17 28.08 1.42
C ALA A 398 -31.49 27.64 2.09
N PRO A 399 -32.39 28.56 2.49
CA PRO A 399 -33.71 28.19 2.99
C PRO A 399 -34.47 27.40 1.91
N ALA A 400 -35.24 26.40 2.34
CA ALA A 400 -36.16 25.71 1.46
C ALA A 400 -37.33 26.66 1.19
N ASP A 401 -37.36 27.25 0.00
CA ASP A 401 -38.48 28.04 -0.50
C ASP A 401 -39.71 27.16 -0.79
#